data_AF-A0A0D7WWT3-F1
#
_entry.id   AF-A0A0D7WWT3-F1
#
_cell.length_a   1.000
_cell.length_b   1.000
_cell.length_c   1.000
_cell.angle_alpha   90.00
_cell.angle_beta   90.00
_cell.angle_gamma   90.00
#
_symmetry.space_group_name_H-M   'P 1'
#
loop_
_entity.id
_entity.type
_entity.pdbx_description
1 polymer ?
#
loop_
_entity_poly.entity_id
_entity_poly.type
_entity_poly.pdbx_seq_one_letter_code
_entity_poly.pdbx_strand_id
1 'polypeptide(L)'
;MPTYNKLVRDRIPHIITSQGKGCRTRILDPEEYKQELRTKLREEAEEYFEAAKDKDALEELADMLEVIRALAEVHGANVAELDKLRADKAEARGGFQERVFLIDVNEA
;
A
#
# COMPACT_ATOMS: atom_id res chain seq x y z
N MET A 1 0.13 28.12 -3.06
CA MET A 1 0.31 26.96 -2.16
C MET A 1 0.18 25.71 -3.00
N PRO A 2 1.00 24.68 -2.79
CA PRO A 2 0.84 23.41 -3.50
C PRO A 2 -0.49 22.76 -3.12
N THR A 3 -1.14 22.14 -4.11
CA THR A 3 -2.35 21.33 -3.94
C THR A 3 -1.93 19.87 -4.07
N TYR A 4 -2.16 19.05 -3.02
CA TYR A 4 -1.69 17.67 -2.98
C TYR A 4 -2.74 16.65 -3.45
N ASN A 5 -4.01 16.81 -3.08
CA ASN A 5 -5.11 15.90 -3.45
C ASN A 5 -4.77 14.41 -3.29
N LYS A 6 -4.37 14.01 -2.08
CA LYS A 6 -4.01 12.63 -1.78
C LYS A 6 -4.57 12.15 -0.45
N LEU A 7 -4.80 10.84 -0.35
CA LEU A 7 -5.12 10.18 0.90
C LEU A 7 -3.93 10.24 1.86
N VAL A 8 -4.19 10.55 3.13
CA VAL A 8 -3.19 10.62 4.19
C VAL A 8 -3.66 9.85 5.41
N ARG A 9 -2.72 9.39 6.25
CA ARG A 9 -3.05 8.79 7.55
C ARG A 9 -3.77 9.81 8.45
N ASP A 10 -4.68 9.33 9.30
CA ASP A 10 -5.60 10.16 10.10
C ASP A 10 -4.91 11.20 11.00
N ARG A 11 -3.67 10.93 11.41
CA ARG A 11 -2.89 11.83 12.28
C ARG A 11 -2.13 12.91 11.52
N ILE A 12 -2.02 12.83 10.19
CA ILE A 12 -1.29 13.82 9.38
C ILE A 12 -1.85 15.25 9.56
N PRO A 13 -3.18 15.49 9.54
CA PRO A 13 -3.72 16.84 9.76
C PRO A 13 -3.35 17.42 11.13
N HIS A 14 -3.31 16.57 12.17
CA HIS A 14 -2.91 16.97 13.51
C HIS A 14 -1.43 17.34 13.58
N ILE A 15 -0.57 16.54 12.93
CA ILE A 15 0.87 16.81 12.84
C ILE A 15 1.11 18.15 12.11
N ILE A 16 0.45 18.39 10.99
CA ILE A 16 0.55 19.67 10.24
C ILE A 16 0.14 20.85 11.13
N THR A 17 -0.96 20.71 11.86
CA THR A 17 -1.46 21.75 12.77
C THR A 17 -0.50 22.00 13.93
N SER A 18 0.09 20.96 14.51
CA SER A 18 1.10 21.09 15.58
C SER A 18 2.39 21.79 15.13
N GLN A 19 2.67 21.79 13.83
CA GLN A 19 3.79 22.55 13.22
C GLN A 19 3.41 24.01 12.91
N GLY A 20 2.24 24.48 13.35
CA GLY A 20 1.76 25.86 13.12
C GLY A 20 1.26 26.11 11.70
N LYS A 21 1.05 25.07 10.89
CA LYS A 21 0.55 25.18 9.51
C LYS A 21 -0.95 24.87 9.46
N GLY A 22 -1.67 25.47 8.51
CA GLY A 22 -3.05 25.10 8.22
C GLY A 22 -3.15 24.08 7.08
N CYS A 23 -4.07 23.12 7.18
CA CYS A 23 -4.46 22.25 6.08
C CYS A 23 -5.98 22.19 5.94
N ARG A 24 -6.46 21.90 4.72
CA ARG A 24 -7.88 21.60 4.46
C ARG A 24 -7.99 20.09 4.19
N THR A 25 -8.95 19.45 4.83
CA THR A 25 -9.25 18.03 4.63
C THR A 25 -10.75 17.84 4.45
N ARG A 26 -11.14 16.68 3.92
CA ARG A 26 -12.51 16.18 3.91
C ARG A 26 -12.48 14.69 4.16
N ILE A 27 -13.56 14.14 4.68
CA ILE A 27 -13.75 12.69 4.77
C ILE A 27 -14.27 12.20 3.42
N LEU A 28 -13.72 11.10 2.94
CA LEU A 28 -14.13 10.46 1.68
C LEU A 28 -15.36 9.57 1.94
N ASP A 29 -16.25 9.45 0.95
CA ASP A 29 -17.26 8.41 0.99
C ASP A 29 -16.64 7.02 0.70
N PRO A 30 -17.37 5.90 0.92
CA PRO A 30 -16.80 4.56 0.75
C PRO A 30 -16.25 4.25 -0.65
N GLU A 31 -16.89 4.76 -1.71
CA GLU A 31 -16.46 4.50 -3.09
C GLU A 31 -15.23 5.35 -3.43
N GLU A 32 -15.25 6.63 -3.07
CA GLU A 32 -14.08 7.50 -3.17
C GLU A 32 -12.90 6.96 -2.37
N TYR A 33 -13.13 6.49 -1.14
CA TYR A 33 -12.09 5.93 -0.28
C TYR A 33 -11.44 4.70 -0.90
N LYS A 34 -12.24 3.78 -1.46
CA LYS A 34 -11.72 2.60 -2.16
C LYS A 34 -10.89 2.99 -3.39
N GLN A 35 -11.30 4.01 -4.14
CA GLN A 35 -10.53 4.52 -5.27
C GLN A 35 -9.21 5.15 -4.81
N GLU A 36 -9.26 6.01 -3.79
CA GLU A 36 -8.09 6.69 -3.24
C GLU A 36 -7.10 5.73 -2.58
N LEU A 37 -7.55 4.62 -1.97
CA LEU A 37 -6.65 3.56 -1.51
C LEU A 37 -5.87 2.90 -2.66
N ARG A 38 -6.50 2.70 -3.82
CA ARG A 38 -5.82 2.16 -5.01
C ARG A 38 -4.81 3.15 -5.59
N THR A 39 -5.17 4.43 -5.61
CA THR A 39 -4.26 5.51 -5.98
C THR A 39 -3.07 5.56 -5.01
N LYS A 40 -3.34 5.48 -3.70
CA LYS A 40 -2.31 5.50 -2.67
C LYS A 40 -1.36 4.31 -2.77
N LEU A 41 -1.87 3.11 -3.06
CA LEU A 41 -1.00 1.94 -3.29
C LEU A 41 -0.03 2.15 -4.46
N ARG A 42 -0.48 2.85 -5.52
CA ARG A 42 0.41 3.19 -6.64
C ARG A 42 1.46 4.22 -6.22
N GLU A 43 1.06 5.26 -5.48
CA GLU A 43 1.96 6.27 -4.93
C GLU A 43 3.09 5.62 -4.12
N GLU A 44 2.78 4.79 -3.11
CA GLU A 44 3.82 4.19 -2.27
C GLU A 44 4.70 3.18 -3.05
N ALA A 45 4.14 2.53 -4.08
CA ALA A 45 4.91 1.64 -4.95
C ALA A 45 5.89 2.43 -5.84
N GLU A 46 5.47 3.59 -6.36
CA GLU A 46 6.33 4.51 -7.09
C GLU A 46 7.45 5.04 -6.18
N GLU A 47 7.13 5.45 -4.94
CA GLU A 47 8.11 5.87 -3.94
C GLU A 47 9.11 4.74 -3.61
N TYR A 48 8.65 3.49 -3.50
CA TYR A 48 9.52 2.32 -3.33
C TYR A 48 10.49 2.12 -4.51
N PHE A 49 10.03 2.32 -5.75
CA PHE A 49 10.89 2.20 -6.93
C PHE A 49 11.89 3.36 -7.06
N GLU A 50 11.56 4.54 -6.54
CA GLU A 50 12.42 5.72 -6.52
C GLU A 50 13.41 5.72 -5.34
N ALA A 51 13.18 4.89 -4.32
CA ALA A 51 14.02 4.81 -3.14
C ALA A 51 15.47 4.40 -3.47
N ALA A 52 16.41 5.30 -3.17
CA ALA A 52 17.84 5.08 -3.43
C ALA A 52 18.56 4.28 -2.34
N LYS A 53 17.93 4.07 -1.18
CA LYS A 53 18.51 3.39 -0.02
C LYS A 53 17.54 2.34 0.52
N ASP A 54 18.08 1.22 0.98
CA ASP A 54 17.31 0.12 1.56
C ASP A 54 16.43 0.56 2.73
N LYS A 55 16.89 1.54 3.52
CA LYS A 55 16.11 2.08 4.64
C LYS A 55 14.84 2.79 4.14
N ASP A 56 14.99 3.64 3.12
CA ASP A 56 13.88 4.39 2.55
C ASP A 56 12.90 3.40 1.89
N ALA A 57 13.42 2.42 1.14
CA ALA A 57 12.62 1.34 0.56
C ALA A 57 11.83 0.54 1.62
N LEU A 58 12.41 0.32 2.81
CA LEU A 58 11.73 -0.36 3.91
C LEU A 58 10.58 0.47 4.51
N GLU A 59 10.72 1.80 4.55
CA GLU A 59 9.64 2.72 4.96
C GLU A 59 8.47 2.62 3.96
N GLU A 60 8.75 2.65 2.66
CA GLU A 60 7.71 2.51 1.63
C GLU A 60 7.04 1.13 1.60
N LEU A 61 7.78 0.06 1.90
CA LEU A 61 7.19 -1.27 2.10
C LEU A 61 6.21 -1.29 3.29
N ALA A 62 6.51 -0.55 4.37
CA ALA A 62 5.62 -0.46 5.53
C ALA A 62 4.35 0.36 5.21
N ASP A 63 4.47 1.42 4.41
CA ASP A 63 3.32 2.19 3.93
C ASP A 63 2.45 1.38 2.96
N MET A 64 3.05 0.65 2.01
CA MET A 64 2.32 -0.30 1.17
C MET A 64 1.60 -1.37 2.01
N LEU A 65 2.21 -1.89 3.08
CA LEU A 65 1.56 -2.87 3.95
C LEU A 65 0.32 -2.30 4.64
N GLU A 66 0.36 -1.05 5.10
CA GLU A 66 -0.81 -0.37 5.65
C GLU A 66 -1.94 -0.27 4.61
N VAL A 67 -1.61 0.16 3.40
CA VAL A 67 -2.58 0.32 2.32
C VAL A 67 -3.18 -1.03 1.91
N ILE A 68 -2.38 -2.10 1.85
CA ILE A 68 -2.84 -3.46 1.57
C ILE A 68 -3.84 -3.93 2.63
N ARG A 69 -3.58 -3.64 3.92
CA ARG A 69 -4.49 -3.98 5.02
C ARG A 69 -5.81 -3.24 4.89
N ALA A 70 -5.78 -1.92 4.65
CA ALA A 70 -7.01 -1.14 4.42
C ALA A 70 -7.77 -1.61 3.17
N LEU A 71 -7.04 -1.98 2.11
CA LEU A 71 -7.62 -2.55 0.90
C LEU A 71 -8.31 -3.90 1.16
N ALA A 72 -7.78 -4.75 2.05
CA ALA A 72 -8.44 -6.00 2.42
C ALA A 72 -9.83 -5.72 3.00
N GLU A 73 -9.91 -4.79 3.96
CA GLU A 73 -11.16 -4.45 4.66
C GLU A 73 -12.22 -3.93 3.68
N VAL A 74 -11.86 -3.04 2.74
CA VAL A 74 -12.81 -2.55 1.71
C VAL A 74 -13.17 -3.59 0.64
N HIS A 75 -12.46 -4.72 0.58
CA HIS A 75 -12.83 -5.89 -0.21
C HIS A 75 -13.58 -6.95 0.63
N GLY A 76 -13.92 -6.65 1.89
CA GLY A 76 -14.72 -7.50 2.76
C GLY A 76 -13.94 -8.62 3.43
N ALA A 77 -12.62 -8.48 3.54
CA ALA A 77 -11.76 -9.44 4.25
C ALA A 77 -10.94 -8.71 5.32
N ASN A 78 -10.77 -9.35 6.47
CA ASN A 78 -9.83 -8.84 7.47
C ASN A 78 -8.39 -9.27 7.18
N VAL A 79 -7.45 -8.71 7.93
CA VAL A 79 -6.01 -9.02 7.79
C VAL A 79 -5.71 -10.51 7.97
N ALA A 80 -6.39 -11.20 8.90
CA ALA A 80 -6.16 -12.64 9.12
C ALA A 80 -6.64 -13.49 7.95
N GLU A 81 -7.74 -13.11 7.31
CA GLU A 81 -8.24 -13.77 6.10
C GLU A 81 -7.31 -13.55 4.91
N LEU A 82 -6.78 -12.33 4.74
CA LEU A 82 -5.77 -12.04 3.73
C LEU A 82 -4.50 -12.87 3.96
N ASP A 83 -4.02 -12.95 5.20
CA ASP A 83 -2.83 -13.73 5.56
C ASP A 83 -3.02 -15.22 5.36
N LYS A 84 -4.22 -15.74 5.63
CA LYS A 84 -4.57 -17.13 5.31
C LYS A 84 -4.51 -17.37 3.80
N LEU A 85 -5.11 -16.49 2.99
CA LEU A 85 -5.05 -16.54 1.54
C LEU A 85 -3.61 -16.50 1.00
N ARG A 86 -2.73 -15.70 1.62
CA ARG A 86 -1.30 -15.66 1.30
C ARG A 86 -0.61 -16.98 1.65
N ALA A 87 -0.90 -17.55 2.82
CA ALA A 87 -0.31 -18.81 3.29
C ALA A 87 -0.74 -19.99 2.40
N ASP A 88 -2.03 -20.11 2.09
CA ASP A 88 -2.56 -21.18 1.21
C ASP A 88 -1.91 -21.13 -0.19
N LYS A 89 -1.66 -19.93 -0.72
CA LYS A 89 -0.93 -19.75 -1.99
C LYS A 89 0.54 -20.16 -1.87
N ALA A 90 1.19 -19.84 -0.76
CA ALA A 90 2.59 -20.20 -0.52
C ALA A 90 2.76 -21.72 -0.34
N GLU A 91 1.81 -22.40 0.28
CA GLU A 91 1.79 -23.86 0.38
C GLU A 91 1.58 -24.51 -1.00
N ALA A 92 0.61 -24.00 -1.77
CA ALA A 92 0.27 -24.58 -3.07
C ALA A 92 1.29 -24.28 -4.19
N ARG A 93 2.02 -23.15 -4.12
CA ARG A 93 2.84 -22.63 -5.23
C ARG A 93 4.27 -22.28 -4.83
N GLY A 94 4.64 -22.40 -3.56
CA GLY A 94 5.90 -21.89 -3.03
C GLY A 94 5.88 -20.38 -2.80
N GLY A 95 6.98 -19.87 -2.23
CA GLY A 95 7.27 -18.44 -2.11
C GLY A 95 8.45 -18.03 -2.99
N PHE A 96 8.97 -16.82 -2.77
CA PHE A 96 10.07 -16.26 -3.57
C PHE A 96 11.48 -16.63 -3.05
N GLN A 97 11.60 -17.54 -2.07
CA GLN A 97 12.87 -17.88 -1.41
C GLN A 97 13.89 -18.52 -2.36
N GLU A 98 13.43 -19.34 -3.30
CA GLU A 98 14.28 -20.00 -4.31
C GLU A 98 14.73 -19.08 -5.46
N ARG A 99 14.23 -17.83 -5.50
CA ARG A 99 14.63 -16.80 -6.50
C ARG A 99 14.46 -17.25 -7.95
N VAL A 100 13.44 -18.06 -8.23
CA VAL A 100 13.15 -18.59 -9.56
C VAL A 100 12.64 -17.47 -10.48
N PHE A 101 13.31 -17.28 -11.63
CA PHE A 101 12.89 -16.36 -12.70
C PHE A 101 12.53 -17.17 -13.95
N LEU A 102 11.28 -17.08 -14.39
CA LEU A 102 10.80 -17.74 -15.60
C LEU A 102 11.25 -16.95 -16.84
N ILE A 103 11.95 -17.60 -17.77
CA ILE A 103 12.43 -16.96 -19.02
C ILE A 103 11.43 -17.22 -20.16
N ASP A 104 11.10 -18.48 -20.43
CA ASP A 104 10.14 -18.89 -21.44
C ASP A 104 9.46 -20.22 -21.05
N VAL A 105 8.36 -20.53 -21.74
CA VAL A 105 7.67 -21.81 -21.68
C VAL A 105 7.54 -22.29 -23.12
N ASN A 106 8.04 -23.49 -23.39
CA ASN A 106 7.86 -24.12 -24.69
C ASN A 106 6.61 -25.02 -24.64
N GLU A 107 5.85 -25.02 -25.73
CA GLU A 107 4.81 -26.04 -25.96
C GLU A 107 5.48 -27.37 -26.33
N ALA A 108 4.88 -28.48 -25.88
CA ALA A 108 5.36 -29.83 -26.17
C ALA A 108 5.00 -30.28 -27.59
#